data_AF-A0A1N7QRY3-F1
#
_entry.id   AF-A0A1N7QRY3-F1
#
_cell.length_a   1.000
_cell.length_b   1.000
_cell.length_c   1.000
_cell.angle_alpha   90.00
_cell.angle_beta   90.00
_cell.angle_gamma   90.00
#
_symmetry.space_group_name_H-M   'P 1'
#
loop_
_entity.id
_entity.type
_entity.pdbx_description
1 polymer ?
#
loop_
_entity_poly.entity_id
_entity_poly.type
_entity_poly.pdbx_seq_one_letter_code
_entity_poly.pdbx_strand_id
1 'polypeptide(L)'
;MKSRYRIARLLVKMCNTLEVSINEVRSGNRKQHLCDARKIICYILRGQGLTLEEIGKFLKRDHSTIGYNIREYHTMISINKNFECKAIEIKDLLKNENPAYT
;
A
#
# COMPACT_ATOMS: atom_id res chain seq x y z
N MET A 1 13.80 -14.88 -4.15
CA MET A 1 13.21 -15.01 -2.81
C MET A 1 12.75 -13.63 -2.32
N LYS A 2 11.48 -13.44 -1.94
CA LYS A 2 11.01 -12.16 -1.37
C LYS A 2 11.68 -11.98 0.00
N SER A 3 12.62 -11.06 0.13
CA SER A 3 13.23 -10.78 1.43
C SER A 3 12.18 -10.12 2.33
N ARG A 4 11.76 -10.81 3.40
CA ARG A 4 10.80 -10.30 4.41
C ARG A 4 11.25 -8.93 4.95
N TYR A 5 12.56 -8.75 5.13
CA TYR A 5 13.16 -7.48 5.56
C TYR A 5 12.96 -6.35 4.55
N ARG A 6 13.06 -6.64 3.24
CA ARG A 6 12.79 -5.64 2.19
C ARG A 6 11.34 -5.16 2.26
N ILE A 7 10.38 -6.08 2.37
CA ILE A 7 8.95 -5.74 2.44
C ILE A 7 8.62 -4.94 3.71
N ALA A 8 9.20 -5.33 4.86
CA ALA A 8 9.01 -4.60 6.10
C ALA A 8 9.55 -3.16 6.01
N ARG A 9 10.75 -2.96 5.45
CA ARG A 9 11.30 -1.62 5.20
C ARG A 9 10.42 -0.81 4.26
N LEU A 10 9.91 -1.45 3.21
CA LEU A 10 9.04 -0.79 2.24
C LEU A 10 7.75 -0.28 2.90
N LEU A 11 7.13 -1.12 3.73
CA LEU A 11 5.93 -0.75 4.47
C LEU A 11 6.20 0.46 5.38
N VAL A 12 7.31 0.47 6.12
CA VAL A 12 7.69 1.60 6.97
C VAL A 12 7.84 2.88 6.15
N LYS A 13 8.52 2.82 5.00
CA LYS A 13 8.70 3.99 4.12
C LYS A 13 7.37 4.53 3.61
N MET A 14 6.50 3.65 3.08
CA MET A 14 5.18 4.07 2.60
C MET A 14 4.34 4.70 3.70
N CYS A 15 4.37 4.13 4.92
CA CYS A 15 3.70 4.69 6.09
C CYS A 15 4.19 6.10 6.41
N ASN A 16 5.52 6.32 6.41
CA ASN A 16 6.11 7.63 6.68
C ASN A 16 5.70 8.67 5.62
N THR A 17 5.73 8.31 4.34
CA THR A 17 5.33 9.21 3.25
C THR A 17 3.84 9.54 3.27
N LEU A 18 3.00 8.59 3.68
CA LEU A 18 1.55 8.81 3.80
C LEU A 18 1.15 9.46 5.13
N GLU A 19 2.12 9.79 5.98
CA GLU A 19 1.92 10.35 7.33
C GLU A 19 0.97 9.49 8.19
N VAL A 20 1.13 8.16 8.11
CA VAL A 20 0.36 7.20 8.91
C VAL A 20 1.29 6.23 9.62
N SER A 21 0.90 5.77 10.81
CA SER A 21 1.62 4.71 11.50
C SER A 21 1.21 3.32 10.98
N ILE A 22 2.11 2.33 11.14
CA ILE A 22 1.81 0.92 10.84
C ILE A 22 0.60 0.45 11.65
N ASN A 23 0.45 0.92 12.88
CA ASN A 23 -0.67 0.56 13.74
C ASN A 23 -1.99 1.10 13.20
N GLU A 24 -2.02 2.32 12.66
CA GLU A 24 -3.22 2.88 12.05
C GLU A 24 -3.62 2.16 10.76
N VAL A 25 -2.63 1.80 9.94
CA VAL A 25 -2.84 0.98 8.73
C VAL A 25 -3.46 -0.37 9.10
N ARG A 26 -2.98 -1.00 10.18
CA ARG A 26 -3.52 -2.27 10.70
C ARG A 26 -4.88 -2.12 11.40
N SER A 27 -5.10 -1.01 12.08
CA SER A 27 -6.30 -0.73 12.89
C SER A 27 -7.58 -0.78 12.06
N GLY A 28 -8.72 -1.09 12.67
CA GLY A 28 -10.04 -1.05 12.01
C GLY A 28 -10.58 0.35 11.68
N ASN A 29 -9.83 1.41 11.95
CA ASN A 29 -10.29 2.80 11.81
C ASN A 29 -10.60 3.14 10.34
N ARG A 30 -11.79 3.67 10.07
CA ARG A 30 -12.28 3.94 8.71
C ARG A 30 -12.17 5.40 8.26
N LYS A 31 -11.41 6.24 8.97
CA LYS A 31 -11.08 7.59 8.50
C LYS A 31 -10.53 7.53 7.06
N GLN A 32 -11.01 8.44 6.20
CA GLN A 32 -10.75 8.42 4.76
C GLN A 32 -9.25 8.29 4.43
N HIS A 33 -8.39 9.09 5.08
CA HIS A 33 -6.94 9.04 4.87
C HIS A 33 -6.32 7.67 5.17
N LEU A 34 -6.79 6.95 6.20
CA LEU A 34 -6.32 5.60 6.53
C LEU A 34 -6.84 4.57 5.53
N CYS A 35 -8.10 4.71 5.11
CA CYS A 35 -8.66 3.87 4.06
C CYS A 35 -7.89 4.04 2.76
N ASP A 36 -7.49 5.25 2.40
CA ASP A 36 -6.72 5.53 1.19
C ASP A 36 -5.29 5.00 1.29
N ALA A 37 -4.63 5.22 2.42
CA ALA A 37 -3.31 4.65 2.68
C ALA A 37 -3.31 3.12 2.55
N ARG A 38 -4.33 2.43 3.07
CA ARG A 38 -4.46 0.97 2.92
C ARG A 38 -4.62 0.54 1.47
N LYS A 39 -5.45 1.23 0.68
CA LYS A 39 -5.63 0.92 -0.76
C LYS A 39 -4.30 1.01 -1.50
N ILE A 40 -3.57 2.11 -1.30
CA ILE A 40 -2.26 2.34 -1.93
C ILE A 40 -1.27 1.26 -1.50
N ILE A 41 -1.09 1.03 -0.19
CA ILE A 41 -0.16 0.03 0.34
C ILE A 41 -0.49 -1.38 -0.20
N CYS A 42 -1.78 -1.78 -0.21
CA CYS A 42 -2.17 -3.09 -0.72
C CYS A 42 -1.81 -3.26 -2.21
N TYR A 43 -2.09 -2.25 -3.03
CA TYR A 43 -1.77 -2.27 -4.45
C TYR A 43 -0.26 -2.38 -4.69
N ILE A 44 0.55 -1.58 -3.98
CA ILE A 44 2.00 -1.60 -4.10
C ILE A 44 2.59 -2.94 -3.67
N LEU A 45 2.17 -3.48 -2.52
CA LEU A 45 2.64 -4.78 -2.06
C LEU A 45 2.25 -5.91 -3.03
N ARG A 46 1.08 -5.82 -3.67
CA ARG A 46 0.69 -6.75 -4.73
C ARG A 46 1.64 -6.65 -5.93
N GLY A 47 2.02 -5.44 -6.33
CA GLY A 47 3.03 -5.19 -7.37
C GLY A 47 4.44 -5.70 -7.01
N GLN A 48 4.78 -5.80 -5.73
CA GLN A 48 6.01 -6.47 -5.24
C GLN A 48 5.89 -8.02 -5.27
N GLY A 49 4.82 -8.55 -5.84
CA GLY A 49 4.58 -9.98 -6.03
C GLY A 49 3.92 -10.67 -4.85
N LEU A 50 3.50 -9.97 -3.80
CA LEU A 50 2.86 -10.61 -2.64
C LEU A 50 1.47 -11.15 -2.98
N THR A 51 1.10 -12.28 -2.38
CA THR A 51 -0.26 -12.83 -2.46
C THR A 51 -1.21 -12.07 -1.53
N LEU A 52 -2.52 -12.18 -1.75
CA LEU A 52 -3.52 -11.54 -0.87
C LEU A 52 -3.38 -12.02 0.57
N GLU A 53 -3.08 -13.31 0.78
CA GLU A 53 -2.83 -13.87 2.10
C GLU A 53 -1.55 -13.33 2.75
N GLU A 54 -0.46 -13.19 2.00
CA GLU A 54 0.78 -12.61 2.51
C GLU A 54 0.56 -11.15 2.94
N ILE A 55 -0.10 -10.36 2.11
CA ILE A 55 -0.46 -8.97 2.43
C ILE A 55 -1.36 -8.92 3.66
N GLY A 56 -2.36 -9.81 3.71
CA GLY A 56 -3.27 -9.94 4.86
C GLY A 56 -2.52 -10.23 6.17
N LYS A 57 -1.54 -11.14 6.14
CA LYS A 57 -0.66 -11.42 7.29
C LYS A 57 0.16 -10.19 7.70
N PHE A 58 0.72 -9.45 6.74
CA PHE A 58 1.51 -8.23 7.02
C PHE A 58 0.66 -7.11 7.65
N LEU A 59 -0.55 -6.92 7.14
CA LEU A 59 -1.47 -5.85 7.55
C LEU A 59 -2.48 -6.27 8.62
N LYS A 60 -2.44 -7.53 9.08
CA LYS A 60 -3.41 -8.14 10.01
C LYS A 60 -4.86 -7.97 9.54
N ARG A 61 -5.12 -8.30 8.28
CA ARG A 61 -6.44 -8.19 7.62
C ARG A 61 -6.78 -9.42 6.79
N ASP A 62 -8.06 -9.66 6.59
CA ASP A 62 -8.55 -10.73 5.74
C ASP A 62 -8.16 -10.53 4.28
N HIS A 63 -7.85 -11.62 3.59
CA HIS A 63 -7.49 -11.62 2.16
C HIS A 63 -8.59 -10.99 1.28
N SER A 64 -9.87 -11.13 1.68
CA SER A 64 -11.01 -10.48 1.02
C SER A 64 -10.97 -8.96 1.15
N THR A 65 -10.56 -8.45 2.31
CA THR A 65 -10.32 -7.01 2.55
C THR A 65 -9.18 -6.50 1.67
N ILE A 66 -8.12 -7.29 1.50
CA ILE A 66 -7.01 -6.93 0.60
C ILE A 66 -7.50 -6.87 -0.86
N GLY A 67 -8.27 -7.86 -1.30
CA GLY A 67 -8.87 -7.88 -2.63
C GLY A 67 -9.75 -6.66 -2.91
N TYR A 68 -10.61 -6.30 -1.94
CA TYR A 68 -11.41 -5.07 -1.99
C TYR A 68 -10.52 -3.82 -2.17
N ASN A 69 -9.51 -3.65 -1.32
CA ASN A 69 -8.62 -2.48 -1.36
C ASN A 69 -7.90 -2.32 -2.71
N ILE A 70 -7.46 -3.43 -3.31
CA ILE A 70 -6.79 -3.42 -4.63
C ILE A 70 -7.78 -3.03 -5.73
N ARG A 71 -9.01 -3.56 -5.70
CA ARG A 71 -10.05 -3.19 -6.67
C ARG A 71 -10.38 -1.70 -6.57
N GLU A 72 -10.61 -1.21 -5.36
CA GLU A 72 -10.93 0.19 -5.12
C GLU A 72 -9.79 1.14 -5.50
N TYR A 73 -8.53 0.70 -5.39
CA TYR A 73 -7.39 1.51 -5.85
C TYR A 73 -7.56 1.92 -7.33
N HIS A 74 -7.98 0.99 -8.19
CA HIS A 74 -8.19 1.27 -9.62
C HIS A 74 -9.33 2.25 -9.88
N THR A 75 -10.36 2.24 -9.04
CA THR A 75 -11.45 3.22 -9.11
C THR A 75 -10.99 4.58 -8.58
N MET A 76 -10.31 4.60 -7.43
CA MET A 76 -9.91 5.83 -6.77
C MET A 76 -8.89 6.64 -7.56
N ILE A 77 -7.98 5.97 -8.29
CA ILE A 77 -6.97 6.65 -9.11
C ILE A 77 -7.60 7.50 -10.22
N SER A 78 -8.77 7.10 -10.76
CA SER A 78 -9.42 7.81 -11.86
C SER A 78 -10.36 8.92 -11.41
N ILE A 79 -10.90 8.84 -10.18
CA ILE A 79 -11.94 9.75 -9.70
C ILE A 79 -11.49 10.73 -8.62
N ASN A 80 -10.34 10.49 -7.97
CA ASN A 80 -9.89 11.29 -6.83
C ASN A 80 -8.45 11.78 -7.02
N LYS A 81 -8.30 13.07 -7.32
CA LYS A 81 -6.99 13.68 -7.60
C LYS A 81 -6.03 13.61 -6.40
N ASN A 82 -6.53 13.80 -5.18
CA ASN A 82 -5.70 13.71 -3.98
C ASN A 82 -5.19 12.27 -3.75
N PHE A 83 -6.03 11.28 -4.01
CA PHE A 83 -5.63 9.87 -3.97
C PHE A 83 -4.57 9.58 -5.03
N GLU A 84 -4.76 10.07 -6.26
CA GLU A 84 -3.80 9.93 -7.35
C GLU A 84 -2.44 10.54 -6.98
N CYS A 85 -2.40 11.76 -6.46
CA CYS A 85 -1.16 12.41 -6.04
C CYS A 85 -0.39 11.56 -5.02
N LYS A 86 -1.08 11.05 -3.98
CA LYS A 86 -0.47 10.16 -2.97
C LYS A 86 0.06 8.86 -3.58
N ALA A 87 -0.67 8.27 -4.51
CA ALA A 87 -0.25 7.05 -5.17
C ALA A 87 0.97 7.27 -6.08
N ILE A 88 1.04 8.41 -6.78
CA ILE A 88 2.20 8.82 -7.58
C ILE A 88 3.43 9.02 -6.69
N GLU A 89 3.28 9.74 -5.59
CA GLU A 89 4.35 9.99 -4.64
C GLU A 89 4.97 8.68 -4.11
N ILE A 90 4.12 7.72 -3.73
CA ILE A 90 4.59 6.40 -3.32
C ILE A 90 5.29 5.66 -4.47
N LYS A 91 4.77 5.72 -5.71
CA LYS A 91 5.43 5.09 -6.86
C LYS A 91 6.80 5.71 -7.14
N ASP A 92 6.93 7.02 -7.04
CA ASP A 92 8.21 7.70 -7.29
C ASP A 92 9.23 7.41 -6.19
N LEU A 93 8.80 7.29 -4.93
CA LEU A 93 9.63 6.79 -3.84
C LEU A 93 10.22 5.39 -4.15
N LEU A 94 9.45 4.51 -4.79
CA LEU A 94 9.91 3.16 -5.14
C LEU A 94 10.88 3.13 -6.31
N LYS A 95 10.69 3.99 -7.32
CA LYS A 95 11.60 4.08 -8.47
C LYS A 95 13.01 4.47 -8.04
N ASN A 96 13.12 5.41 -7.10
CA ASN A 96 14.41 5.87 -6.57
C ASN A 96 15.17 4.79 -5.78
N GLU A 97 14.49 3.72 -5.33
CA GLU A 97 15.12 2.58 -4.66
C GLU A 97 15.63 1.49 -5.62
N ASN A 98 15.14 1.44 -6.86
CA ASN A 98 15.55 0.43 -7.84
C ASN A 98 15.26 0.89 -9.29
N PRO A 99 16.28 1.27 -10.09
CA PRO A 99 16.09 1.76 -11.46
C PRO A 99 15.62 0.69 -12.46
N ALA A 100 15.50 -0.58 -12.06
CA ALA A 100 15.04 -1.69 -12.90
C ALA A 100 13.54 -1.68 -13.24
N TYR A 101 12.83 -0.57 -12.97
CA TYR A 101 11.39 -0.41 -13.25
C TYR A 101 11.09 0.74 -14.24
N THR A 102 12.07 1.06 -15.09
CA THR A 102 11.88 1.84 -16.33
C THR A 102 11.52 0.89 -17.46
#